data_AF-A0A9Y2L3V5-F1
#
_entry.id   AF-A0A9Y2L3V5-F1
#
_cell.length_a   1.000
_cell.length_b   1.000
_cell.length_c   1.000
_cell.angle_alpha   90.00
_cell.angle_beta   90.00
_cell.angle_gamma   90.00
#
_symmetry.space_group_name_H-M   'P 1'
#
loop_
_entity.id
_entity.type
_entity.pdbx_description
1 polymer ?
#
loop_
_entity_poly.entity_id
_entity_poly.type
_entity_poly.pdbx_seq_one_letter_code
_entity_poly.pdbx_strand_id
1 'polypeptide(L)'
;MLKHFLSVILIIPFLALPLTASEYGGGEGGSEGGSEGGRGDEGTGLQNRTTRLIVNILTNDFGRCRREKKIYRWDCYRKTYRFAVSQLNGRLSYSHAQDALRHVEQELDQIIAQHRDRTKPKKRRMLQSYVAIKPEAIPAARARTERAMEQAQTMLLRAPSHTQSHYVRIADAINSNKVLLRSALLMLPNRLIRLALVFAKSTKLSL
;
A
#
# COMPACT_ATOMS: atom_id res chain seq x y z
N MET A 1 26.38 45.17 -11.65
CA MET A 1 27.13 45.28 -12.92
C MET A 1 27.15 43.91 -13.56
N LEU A 2 26.41 43.78 -14.65
CA LEU A 2 26.03 42.54 -15.33
C LEU A 2 26.80 42.49 -16.66
N LYS A 3 27.62 41.47 -16.91
CA LYS A 3 28.25 41.24 -18.22
C LYS A 3 28.28 39.74 -18.58
N HIS A 4 27.46 39.42 -19.58
CA HIS A 4 27.60 38.48 -20.68
C HIS A 4 28.51 37.25 -20.58
N PHE A 5 27.94 36.07 -20.83
CA PHE A 5 28.52 34.98 -21.65
C PHE A 5 27.34 34.13 -22.19
N LEU A 6 26.79 34.41 -23.38
CA LEU A 6 27.23 34.04 -24.74
C LEU A 6 27.00 32.55 -25.08
N SER A 7 26.05 32.37 -26.02
CA SER A 7 25.65 31.17 -26.75
C SER A 7 26.76 30.19 -27.12
N VAL A 8 26.47 28.89 -26.97
CA VAL A 8 27.00 27.86 -27.86
C VAL A 8 25.85 26.92 -28.26
N ILE A 9 25.37 27.13 -29.49
CA ILE A 9 24.46 26.26 -30.23
C ILE A 9 25.31 25.11 -30.78
N LEU A 10 25.05 23.88 -30.35
CA LEU A 10 25.69 22.69 -30.91
C LEU A 10 24.86 22.16 -32.08
N ILE A 11 25.36 22.45 -33.28
CA ILE A 11 24.90 21.92 -34.57
C ILE A 11 25.41 20.47 -34.67
N ILE A 12 24.50 19.50 -34.77
CA ILE A 12 24.84 18.11 -35.10
C ILE A 12 24.50 17.89 -36.58
N PRO A 13 25.46 17.46 -37.42
CA PRO A 13 25.28 17.38 -38.86
C PRO A 13 24.51 16.15 -39.29
N PHE A 14 23.68 16.40 -40.30
CA PHE A 14 22.95 15.46 -41.15
C PHE A 14 23.95 14.51 -41.84
N LEU A 15 23.91 13.21 -41.52
CA LEU A 15 24.53 12.15 -42.31
C LEU A 15 23.43 11.25 -42.87
N ALA A 16 23.46 11.15 -44.20
CA ALA A 16 22.50 10.42 -45.00
C ALA A 16 22.94 8.95 -45.23
N LEU A 17 21.92 8.09 -45.36
CA LEU A 17 21.85 6.76 -46.00
C LEU A 17 22.36 5.54 -45.20
N PRO A 18 21.85 4.30 -45.45
CA PRO A 18 20.95 3.86 -46.53
C PRO A 18 19.66 3.13 -46.09
N LEU A 19 18.72 3.05 -47.04
CA LEU A 19 17.53 2.20 -47.05
C LEU A 19 17.92 0.71 -47.02
N THR A 20 17.51 0.00 -45.97
CA THR A 20 17.36 -1.46 -46.01
C THR A 20 15.90 -1.79 -45.80
N ALA A 21 15.29 -2.35 -46.85
CA ALA A 21 13.95 -2.92 -46.80
C ALA A 21 13.93 -4.14 -45.86
N SER A 22 13.00 -4.14 -44.92
CA SER A 22 12.56 -5.32 -44.19
C SER A 22 11.07 -5.14 -43.90
N GLU A 23 10.26 -6.10 -44.34
CA GLU A 23 8.83 -6.23 -44.03
C GLU A 23 8.53 -5.89 -42.57
N TYR A 24 7.67 -4.90 -42.34
CA TYR A 24 6.85 -4.84 -41.14
C TYR A 24 5.50 -4.25 -41.53
N GLY A 25 4.46 -5.06 -41.31
CA GLY A 25 3.08 -4.77 -41.68
C GLY A 25 2.59 -3.44 -41.13
N GLY A 26 1.76 -2.77 -41.94
CA GLY A 26 1.03 -1.58 -41.55
C GLY A 26 0.17 -1.84 -40.31
N GLY A 27 0.41 -1.05 -39.27
CA GLY A 27 -0.50 -0.87 -38.15
C GLY A 27 -0.92 0.58 -38.12
N GLU A 28 -2.06 0.88 -38.75
CA GLU A 28 -2.79 2.13 -38.54
C GLU A 28 -3.15 2.23 -37.05
N GLY A 29 -2.50 3.16 -36.35
CA GLY A 29 -2.79 3.48 -34.95
C GLY A 29 -4.09 4.25 -34.84
N GLY A 30 -5.21 3.55 -34.90
CA GLY A 30 -6.53 4.07 -34.55
C GLY A 30 -6.55 4.52 -33.08
N SER A 31 -6.81 5.80 -32.85
CA SER A 31 -7.29 6.29 -31.55
C SER A 31 -8.73 5.83 -31.36
N GLU A 32 -8.92 4.62 -30.85
CA GLU A 32 -10.19 4.22 -30.26
C GLU A 32 -10.27 4.78 -28.85
N GLY A 33 -10.92 5.94 -28.75
CA GLY A 33 -11.56 6.42 -27.52
C GLY A 33 -12.70 5.47 -27.13
N GLY A 34 -12.34 4.32 -26.56
CA GLY A 34 -13.28 3.43 -25.91
C GLY A 34 -13.79 4.06 -24.62
N SER A 35 -14.88 4.82 -24.70
CA SER A 35 -15.79 4.96 -23.57
C SER A 35 -16.39 3.59 -23.28
N GLU A 36 -15.66 2.80 -22.51
CA GLU A 36 -16.18 1.56 -21.94
C GLU A 36 -17.20 1.95 -20.87
N GLY A 37 -18.42 2.21 -21.34
CA GLY A 37 -19.63 2.32 -20.55
C GLY A 37 -19.89 0.98 -19.89
N GLY A 38 -19.11 0.68 -18.85
CA GLY A 38 -19.31 -0.48 -18.01
C GLY A 38 -20.69 -0.36 -17.40
N ARG A 39 -21.62 -1.14 -17.94
CA ARG A 39 -22.95 -1.44 -17.41
C ARG A 39 -22.76 -1.85 -15.95
N GLY A 40 -22.82 -0.87 -15.06
CA GLY A 40 -22.58 -1.06 -13.65
C GLY A 40 -23.77 -1.79 -13.10
N ASP A 41 -23.61 -3.09 -12.84
CA ASP A 41 -24.25 -3.82 -11.75
C ASP A 41 -25.59 -3.18 -11.31
N GLU A 42 -26.59 -3.19 -12.21
CA GLU A 42 -27.70 -2.22 -12.25
C GLU A 42 -28.67 -2.31 -11.04
N GLY A 43 -28.35 -3.12 -10.02
CA GLY A 43 -29.15 -3.29 -8.79
C GLY A 43 -28.45 -3.00 -7.46
N THR A 44 -27.13 -2.73 -7.42
CA THR A 44 -26.38 -2.72 -6.14
C THR A 44 -25.96 -1.32 -5.68
N GLY A 45 -25.99 -0.34 -6.58
CA GLY A 45 -25.47 1.01 -6.31
C GLY A 45 -23.94 1.07 -6.13
N LEU A 46 -23.22 -0.03 -6.41
CA LEU A 46 -21.77 -0.09 -6.41
C LEU A 46 -21.20 0.39 -7.75
N GLN A 47 -20.02 1.00 -7.73
CA GLN A 47 -19.41 1.59 -8.93
C GLN A 47 -17.99 1.07 -9.12
N ASN A 48 -17.69 0.59 -10.33
CA ASN A 48 -16.35 0.12 -10.69
C ASN A 48 -15.27 1.17 -10.47
N ARG A 49 -15.58 2.46 -10.66
CA ARG A 49 -14.66 3.57 -10.39
C ARG A 49 -14.31 3.67 -8.91
N THR A 50 -15.32 3.60 -8.03
CA THR A 50 -15.13 3.67 -6.57
C THR A 50 -14.35 2.46 -6.07
N THR A 51 -14.71 1.25 -6.48
CA THR A 51 -13.96 0.04 -6.09
C THR A 51 -12.50 0.09 -6.54
N ARG A 52 -12.23 0.51 -7.78
CA ARG A 52 -10.85 0.71 -8.27
C ARG A 52 -10.10 1.74 -7.44
N LEU A 53 -10.73 2.87 -7.09
CA LEU A 53 -10.12 3.88 -6.25
C LEU A 53 -9.71 3.30 -4.88
N ILE A 54 -10.61 2.57 -4.22
CA ILE A 54 -10.32 1.93 -2.92
C ILE A 54 -9.18 0.92 -3.04
N VAL A 55 -9.25 0.03 -4.04
CA VAL A 55 -8.18 -0.95 -4.29
C VAL A 55 -6.84 -0.24 -4.51
N ASN A 56 -6.80 0.82 -5.31
CA ASN A 56 -5.59 1.59 -5.57
C ASN A 56 -5.02 2.27 -4.32
N ILE A 57 -5.88 2.81 -3.44
CA ILE A 57 -5.43 3.35 -2.15
C ILE A 57 -4.82 2.23 -1.31
N LEU A 58 -5.54 1.11 -1.18
CA LEU A 58 -5.09 -0.01 -0.36
C LEU A 58 -3.79 -0.64 -0.88
N THR A 59 -3.56 -0.72 -2.18
CA THR A 59 -2.33 -1.31 -2.73
C THR A 59 -1.19 -0.31 -2.75
N ASN A 60 -1.39 0.86 -3.37
CA ASN A 60 -0.32 1.83 -3.59
C ASN A 60 0.06 2.51 -2.29
N ASP A 61 -0.88 3.10 -1.57
CA ASP A 61 -0.59 3.93 -0.40
C ASP A 61 -0.05 3.08 0.76
N PHE A 62 -0.60 1.88 0.95
CA PHE A 62 -0.06 0.91 1.90
C PHE A 62 1.36 0.49 1.54
N GLY A 63 1.61 0.21 0.25
CA GLY A 63 2.95 -0.07 -0.27
C GLY A 63 3.93 1.09 0.00
N ARG A 64 3.49 2.35 -0.15
CA ARG A 64 4.31 3.55 0.12
C ARG A 64 4.75 3.64 1.57
N CYS A 65 3.96 3.15 2.53
CA CYS A 65 4.30 3.15 3.95
C CYS A 65 5.55 2.32 4.28
N ARG A 66 5.94 1.35 3.44
CA ARG A 66 7.19 0.60 3.63
C ARG A 66 8.45 1.48 3.55
N ARG A 67 8.37 2.63 2.88
CA ARG A 67 9.46 3.62 2.82
C ARG A 67 9.65 4.39 4.13
N GLU A 68 8.69 4.32 5.04
CA GLU A 68 8.83 4.89 6.38
C GLU A 68 9.69 3.98 7.28
N LYS A 69 10.39 4.58 8.25
CA LYS A 69 11.11 3.81 9.28
C LYS A 69 10.10 2.93 10.02
N LYS A 70 10.50 1.71 10.39
CA LYS A 70 9.61 0.68 10.96
C LYS A 70 8.67 1.25 12.04
N ILE A 71 9.22 2.00 13.00
CA ILE A 71 8.46 2.62 14.10
C ILE A 71 7.30 3.55 13.68
N TYR A 72 7.32 4.15 12.48
CA TYR A 72 6.26 5.04 11.99
C TYR A 72 5.24 4.33 11.08
N ARG A 73 5.47 3.07 10.71
CA ARG A 73 4.67 2.39 9.68
C ARG A 73 3.22 2.18 10.10
N TRP A 74 2.95 1.87 11.36
CA TRP A 74 1.58 1.64 11.85
C TRP A 74 0.69 2.88 11.74
N ASP A 75 1.21 4.06 12.05
CA ASP A 75 0.43 5.30 11.85
C ASP A 75 0.26 5.63 10.37
N CYS A 76 1.25 5.31 9.53
CA CYS A 76 1.08 5.40 8.09
C CYS A 76 -0.05 4.47 7.59
N TYR A 77 -0.06 3.21 8.01
CA TYR A 77 -1.12 2.26 7.65
C TYR A 77 -2.49 2.72 8.16
N ARG A 78 -2.59 3.20 9.41
CA ARG A 78 -3.84 3.74 9.97
C ARG A 78 -4.40 4.82 9.06
N LYS A 79 -3.56 5.78 8.68
CA LYS A 79 -3.96 6.90 7.81
C LYS A 79 -4.38 6.43 6.42
N THR A 80 -3.74 5.41 5.85
CA THR A 80 -4.16 4.81 4.59
C THR A 80 -5.58 4.23 4.69
N TYR A 81 -5.87 3.44 5.73
CA TYR A 81 -7.21 2.90 5.93
C TYR A 81 -8.24 4.00 6.22
N ARG A 82 -7.89 5.00 7.04
CA ARG A 82 -8.74 6.17 7.28
C ARG A 82 -9.07 6.92 5.99
N PHE A 83 -8.09 7.08 5.10
CA PHE A 83 -8.29 7.71 3.80
C PHE A 83 -9.19 6.87 2.89
N ALA A 84 -9.00 5.55 2.85
CA ALA A 84 -9.90 4.66 2.10
C ALA A 84 -11.35 4.75 2.62
N VAL A 85 -11.55 4.71 3.94
CA VAL A 85 -12.87 4.92 4.57
C VAL A 85 -13.47 6.26 4.19
N SER A 86 -12.67 7.35 4.16
CA SER A 86 -13.19 8.67 3.81
C SER A 86 -13.66 8.79 2.36
N GLN A 87 -13.14 7.96 1.45
CA GLN A 87 -13.63 7.88 0.07
C GLN A 87 -14.98 7.15 -0.07
N LEU A 88 -15.36 6.38 0.95
CA LEU A 88 -16.64 5.65 1.00
C LEU A 88 -17.75 6.40 1.77
N ASN A 89 -17.40 7.46 2.50
CA ASN A 89 -18.34 8.19 3.36
C ASN A 89 -19.59 8.65 2.57
N GLY A 90 -20.77 8.36 3.13
CA GLY A 90 -22.06 8.76 2.57
C GLY A 90 -22.63 7.83 1.50
N ARG A 91 -21.92 6.76 1.12
CA ARG A 91 -22.40 5.79 0.12
C ARG A 91 -22.96 4.54 0.80
N LEU A 92 -24.28 4.50 0.98
CA LEU A 92 -24.98 3.37 1.62
C LEU A 92 -24.67 2.02 0.96
N SER A 93 -24.50 1.99 -0.37
CA SER A 93 -24.15 0.77 -1.11
C SER A 93 -22.82 0.15 -0.67
N TYR A 94 -21.89 0.95 -0.12
CA TYR A 94 -20.56 0.52 0.34
C TYR A 94 -20.48 0.29 1.86
N SER A 95 -21.61 0.26 2.59
CA SER A 95 -21.62 0.18 4.07
C SER A 95 -20.77 -0.98 4.61
N HIS A 96 -20.95 -2.20 4.09
CA HIS A 96 -20.15 -3.36 4.50
C HIS A 96 -18.66 -3.19 4.25
N ALA A 97 -18.27 -2.59 3.12
CA ALA A 97 -16.86 -2.30 2.86
C ALA A 97 -16.33 -1.19 3.77
N GLN A 98 -17.14 -0.18 4.05
CA GLN A 98 -16.80 0.89 4.97
C GLN A 98 -16.55 0.33 6.38
N ASP A 99 -17.41 -0.56 6.88
CA ASP A 99 -17.27 -1.21 8.17
C ASP A 99 -16.01 -2.07 8.25
N ALA A 100 -15.76 -2.88 7.22
CA ALA A 100 -14.55 -3.71 7.15
C ALA A 100 -13.25 -2.89 7.17
N LEU A 101 -13.20 -1.80 6.41
CA LEU A 101 -12.02 -0.92 6.38
C LEU A 101 -11.88 -0.11 7.67
N ARG A 102 -13.00 0.32 8.26
CA ARG A 102 -13.04 1.04 9.54
C ARG A 102 -12.58 0.14 10.69
N HIS A 103 -12.93 -1.15 10.67
CA HIS A 103 -12.44 -2.12 11.64
C HIS A 103 -10.90 -2.14 11.69
N VAL A 104 -10.23 -2.22 10.52
CA VAL A 104 -8.76 -2.19 10.45
C VAL A 104 -8.19 -0.86 10.93
N GLU A 105 -8.83 0.25 10.54
CA GLU A 105 -8.43 1.60 10.97
C GLU A 105 -8.48 1.77 12.49
N GLN A 106 -9.57 1.34 13.12
CA GLN A 106 -9.78 1.41 14.57
C GLN A 106 -8.78 0.53 15.32
N GLU A 107 -8.54 -0.69 14.85
CA GLU A 107 -7.53 -1.57 15.44
C GLU A 107 -6.12 -0.95 15.36
N LEU A 108 -5.78 -0.33 14.23
CA LEU A 108 -4.51 0.40 14.08
C LEU A 108 -4.45 1.63 15.00
N ASP A 109 -5.55 2.35 15.19
CA ASP A 109 -5.63 3.47 16.12
C ASP A 109 -5.38 3.04 17.56
N GLN A 110 -5.99 1.93 17.99
CA GLN A 110 -5.77 1.35 19.31
C GLN A 110 -4.32 0.88 19.52
N ILE A 111 -3.73 0.21 18.51
CA ILE A 111 -2.31 -0.17 18.52
C ILE A 111 -1.41 1.05 18.77
N ILE A 112 -1.68 2.15 18.05
CA ILE A 112 -0.90 3.38 18.18
C ILE A 112 -1.11 3.99 19.55
N ALA A 113 -2.35 4.09 20.04
CA ALA A 113 -2.65 4.63 21.35
C ALA A 113 -1.92 3.86 22.48
N GLN A 114 -1.92 2.53 22.40
CA GLN A 114 -1.32 1.64 23.39
C GLN A 114 0.22 1.64 23.35
N HIS A 115 0.81 1.71 22.15
CA HIS A 115 2.25 1.50 21.96
C HIS A 115 3.03 2.74 21.53
N ARG A 116 2.42 3.93 21.59
CA ARG A 116 3.05 5.19 21.20
C ARG A 116 4.39 5.39 21.93
N ASP A 117 5.42 5.69 21.17
CA ASP A 117 6.70 6.15 21.70
C ASP A 117 6.70 7.68 21.77
N ARG A 118 6.61 8.22 22.98
CA ARG A 118 6.62 9.67 23.24
C ARG A 118 8.04 10.27 23.20
N THR A 119 9.08 9.44 23.22
CA THR A 119 10.48 9.88 23.15
C THR A 119 10.90 10.27 21.73
N LYS A 120 10.14 9.84 20.72
CA LYS A 120 10.40 10.17 19.31
C LYS A 120 9.50 11.31 18.84
N PRO A 121 10.05 12.29 18.11
CA PRO A 121 9.25 13.36 17.54
C PRO A 121 8.30 12.80 16.48
N LYS A 122 7.21 13.53 16.21
CA LYS A 122 6.36 13.24 15.05
C LYS A 122 7.18 13.45 13.78
N LYS A 123 7.11 12.51 12.83
CA LYS A 123 7.74 12.67 11.51
C LYS A 123 6.76 13.35 10.56
N ARG A 124 7.10 14.54 10.05
CA ARG A 124 6.30 15.21 9.02
C ARG A 124 6.76 14.78 7.62
N ARG A 125 5.81 14.52 6.74
CA ARG A 125 6.02 14.28 5.32
C ARG A 125 4.89 14.94 4.53
N MET A 126 5.23 15.98 3.79
CA MET A 126 4.25 16.85 3.12
C MET A 126 3.16 17.33 4.12
N LEU A 127 1.90 16.99 3.85
CA LEU A 127 0.72 17.33 4.65
C LEU A 127 0.39 16.31 5.75
N GLN A 128 1.15 15.22 5.86
CA GLN A 128 0.92 14.17 6.86
C GLN A 128 2.00 14.19 7.95
N SER A 129 1.59 13.87 9.19
CA SER A 129 2.51 13.66 10.31
C SER A 129 2.29 12.28 10.90
N TYR A 130 3.36 11.53 11.11
CA TYR A 130 3.32 10.18 11.66
C TYR A 130 3.86 10.14 13.09
N VAL A 131 3.17 9.41 13.96
CA VAL A 131 3.67 9.07 15.31
C VAL A 131 4.42 7.75 15.31
N ALA A 132 5.44 7.65 16.16
CA ALA A 132 6.18 6.42 16.36
C ALA A 132 5.48 5.50 17.37
N ILE A 133 5.61 4.20 17.17
CA ILE A 133 5.41 3.19 18.21
C ILE A 133 6.76 2.70 18.74
N LYS A 134 6.74 2.14 19.95
CA LYS A 134 7.90 1.53 20.59
C LYS A 134 8.44 0.36 19.75
N PRO A 135 9.76 0.26 19.50
CA PRO A 135 10.35 -0.82 18.71
C PRO A 135 10.00 -2.24 19.22
N GLU A 136 9.96 -2.43 20.53
CA GLU A 136 9.62 -3.69 21.18
C GLU A 136 8.15 -4.12 20.97
N ALA A 137 7.26 -3.16 20.68
CA ALA A 137 5.85 -3.43 20.41
C ALA A 137 5.59 -3.86 18.95
N ILE A 138 6.57 -3.75 18.06
CA ILE A 138 6.43 -4.06 16.63
C ILE A 138 5.87 -5.47 16.37
N PRO A 139 6.36 -6.56 17.02
CA PRO A 139 5.83 -7.89 16.78
C PRO A 139 4.35 -8.02 17.17
N ALA A 140 3.97 -7.48 18.33
CA ALA A 140 2.60 -7.50 18.83
C ALA A 140 1.67 -6.67 17.95
N ALA A 141 2.09 -5.46 17.60
CA ALA A 141 1.38 -4.56 16.70
C ALA A 141 1.15 -5.22 15.33
N ARG A 142 2.16 -5.90 14.79
CA ARG A 142 2.03 -6.64 13.53
C ARG A 142 0.99 -7.76 13.62
N ALA A 143 1.09 -8.64 14.62
CA ALA A 143 0.17 -9.76 14.77
C ALA A 143 -1.29 -9.29 14.95
N ARG A 144 -1.49 -8.20 15.68
CA ARG A 144 -2.81 -7.58 15.85
C ARG A 144 -3.33 -6.98 14.55
N THR A 145 -2.50 -6.27 13.78
CA THR A 145 -2.88 -5.76 12.45
C THR A 145 -3.23 -6.89 11.48
N GLU A 146 -2.47 -7.98 11.46
CA GLU A 146 -2.78 -9.14 10.60
C GLU A 146 -4.15 -9.74 10.91
N ARG A 147 -4.47 -9.91 12.20
CA ARG A 147 -5.79 -10.41 12.64
C ARG A 147 -6.91 -9.45 12.24
N ALA A 148 -6.72 -8.14 12.40
CA ALA A 148 -7.69 -7.15 11.97
C ALA A 148 -7.95 -7.20 10.45
N MET A 149 -6.90 -7.36 9.65
CA MET A 149 -7.00 -7.51 8.19
C MET A 149 -7.70 -8.81 7.77
N GLU A 150 -7.51 -9.90 8.51
CA GLU A 150 -8.19 -11.18 8.28
C GLU A 150 -9.68 -11.13 8.63
N GLN A 151 -10.03 -10.46 9.74
CA GLN A 151 -11.42 -10.20 10.09
C GLN A 151 -12.11 -9.31 9.05
N ALA A 152 -11.44 -8.27 8.56
CA ALA A 152 -11.98 -7.40 7.51
C ALA A 152 -12.20 -8.13 6.19
N GLN A 153 -11.27 -9.03 5.78
CA GLN A 153 -11.50 -9.93 4.64
C GLN A 153 -12.75 -10.78 4.85
N THR A 154 -12.91 -11.35 6.04
CA THR A 154 -14.08 -12.18 6.37
C THR A 154 -15.38 -11.38 6.30
N MET A 155 -15.40 -10.15 6.79
CA MET A 155 -16.56 -9.25 6.70
C MET A 155 -16.96 -8.99 5.24
N LEU A 156 -15.97 -8.70 4.37
CA LEU A 156 -16.20 -8.45 2.94
C LEU A 156 -16.71 -9.69 2.21
N LEU A 157 -16.09 -10.85 2.45
CA LEU A 157 -16.44 -12.10 1.77
C LEU A 157 -17.78 -12.68 2.24
N ARG A 158 -18.28 -12.27 3.41
CA ARG A 158 -19.61 -12.66 3.93
C ARG A 158 -20.73 -11.68 3.56
N ALA A 159 -20.42 -10.61 2.85
CA ALA A 159 -21.42 -9.64 2.40
C ALA A 159 -22.38 -10.25 1.36
N PRO A 160 -23.54 -9.61 1.09
CA PRO A 160 -24.54 -10.11 0.16
C PRO A 160 -23.97 -10.46 -1.23
N SER A 161 -24.44 -11.55 -1.82
CA SER A 161 -23.91 -12.13 -3.06
C SER A 161 -23.84 -11.15 -4.23
N HIS A 162 -24.84 -10.28 -4.37
CA HIS A 162 -24.88 -9.26 -5.42
C HIS A 162 -23.73 -8.24 -5.33
N THR A 163 -23.12 -8.05 -4.17
CA THR A 163 -21.98 -7.12 -3.99
C THR A 163 -20.59 -7.74 -4.21
N GLN A 164 -20.53 -9.06 -4.41
CA GLN A 164 -19.30 -9.84 -4.28
C GLN A 164 -18.22 -9.48 -5.30
N SER A 165 -18.61 -9.17 -6.54
CA SER A 165 -17.66 -8.78 -7.60
C SER A 165 -16.79 -7.58 -7.19
N HIS A 166 -17.34 -6.66 -6.39
CA HIS A 166 -16.63 -5.49 -5.87
C HIS A 166 -15.86 -5.80 -4.58
N TYR A 167 -16.46 -6.56 -3.66
CA TYR A 167 -15.89 -6.77 -2.33
C TYR A 167 -14.76 -7.80 -2.30
N VAL A 168 -14.79 -8.81 -3.18
CA VAL A 168 -13.65 -9.72 -3.38
C VAL A 168 -12.39 -8.94 -3.77
N ARG A 169 -12.52 -7.98 -4.69
CA ARG A 169 -11.37 -7.14 -5.13
C ARG A 169 -10.78 -6.31 -3.99
N ILE A 170 -11.62 -5.80 -3.09
CA ILE A 170 -11.16 -5.08 -1.89
C ILE A 170 -10.50 -6.06 -0.92
N ALA A 171 -11.09 -7.24 -0.71
CA ALA A 171 -10.55 -8.28 0.14
C ALA A 171 -9.17 -8.76 -0.33
N ASP A 172 -8.97 -8.90 -1.64
CA ASP A 172 -7.68 -9.27 -2.25
C ASP A 172 -6.60 -8.22 -2.01
N ALA A 173 -6.96 -6.92 -2.09
CA ALA A 173 -6.05 -5.84 -1.75
C ALA A 173 -5.62 -5.89 -0.27
N ILE A 174 -6.57 -6.17 0.64
CA ILE A 174 -6.27 -6.36 2.07
C ILE A 174 -5.39 -7.60 2.28
N ASN A 175 -5.68 -8.71 1.59
CA ASN A 175 -4.89 -9.93 1.68
C ASN A 175 -3.45 -9.71 1.19
N SER A 176 -3.27 -8.99 0.09
CA SER A 176 -1.95 -8.59 -0.42
C SER A 176 -1.16 -7.82 0.63
N ASN A 177 -1.80 -6.84 1.28
CA ASN A 177 -1.20 -6.08 2.37
C ASN A 177 -0.80 -6.94 3.58
N LYS A 178 -1.63 -7.93 3.94
CA LYS A 178 -1.32 -8.92 4.99
C LYS A 178 -0.07 -9.74 4.63
N VAL A 179 0.05 -10.19 3.38
CA VAL A 179 1.25 -10.90 2.89
C VAL A 179 2.49 -10.00 2.94
N LEU A 180 2.35 -8.72 2.59
CA LEU A 180 3.44 -7.74 2.70
C LEU A 180 3.87 -7.49 4.15
N LEU A 181 2.93 -7.45 5.09
CA LEU A 181 3.27 -7.43 6.50
C LEU A 181 4.04 -8.68 6.89
N ARG A 182 3.65 -9.85 6.35
CA ARG A 182 4.26 -11.14 6.64
C ARG A 182 5.71 -11.28 6.19
N SER A 183 6.00 -10.91 4.95
CA SER A 183 7.34 -10.97 4.38
C SER A 183 8.35 -10.06 5.10
N ALA A 184 7.90 -8.98 5.75
CA ALA A 184 8.77 -8.08 6.51
C ALA A 184 9.45 -8.72 7.76
N LEU A 185 8.98 -9.87 8.26
CA LEU A 185 9.63 -10.60 9.38
C LEU A 185 10.89 -11.36 8.92
N LEU A 186 10.95 -11.79 7.66
CA LEU A 186 12.12 -12.50 7.15
C LEU A 186 13.35 -11.60 7.09
N MET A 187 13.15 -10.28 7.06
CA MET A 187 14.20 -9.26 7.08
C MET A 187 14.48 -8.68 8.48
N LEU A 188 14.10 -9.39 9.56
CA LEU A 188 14.49 -8.99 10.91
C LEU A 188 15.74 -9.76 11.36
N PRO A 189 16.77 -9.06 11.91
CA PRO A 189 18.04 -9.66 12.31
C PRO A 189 17.94 -10.64 13.48
N ASN A 190 16.77 -10.78 14.12
CA ASN A 190 16.58 -11.71 15.24
C ASN A 190 16.75 -13.20 14.89
N ARG A 191 16.74 -13.57 13.60
CA ARG A 191 17.11 -14.95 13.22
C ARG A 191 18.59 -15.26 13.47
N LEU A 192 19.46 -14.26 13.43
CA LEU A 192 20.88 -14.43 13.78
C LEU A 192 21.08 -14.54 15.29
N ILE A 193 20.26 -13.87 16.10
CA ILE A 193 20.34 -13.92 17.58
C ILE A 193 19.95 -15.32 18.09
N ARG A 194 18.94 -15.97 17.50
CA ARG A 194 18.59 -17.35 17.87
C ARG A 194 19.68 -18.36 17.49
N LEU A 195 20.35 -18.18 16.35
CA LEU A 195 21.48 -19.04 15.99
C LEU A 195 22.66 -18.82 16.94
N ALA A 196 23.01 -17.56 17.25
CA ALA A 196 24.09 -17.26 18.18
C ALA A 196 23.85 -17.81 19.60
N LEU A 197 22.61 -17.77 20.11
CA LEU A 197 22.25 -18.34 21.42
C LEU A 197 22.26 -19.87 21.43
N VAL A 198 21.90 -20.53 20.32
CA VAL A 198 22.00 -21.98 20.19
C VAL A 198 23.47 -22.41 20.15
N PHE A 199 24.31 -21.70 19.38
CA PHE A 199 25.76 -21.96 19.32
C PHE A 199 26.46 -21.70 20.67
N ALA A 200 26.15 -20.61 21.36
CA ALA A 200 26.73 -20.28 22.66
C ALA A 200 26.34 -21.29 23.76
N LYS A 201 25.13 -21.88 23.67
CA LYS A 201 24.69 -22.93 24.60
C LYS A 201 25.36 -24.29 24.35
N SER A 202 25.78 -24.57 23.11
CA SER A 202 26.55 -25.77 22.78
C SER A 202 28.04 -25.67 23.13
N THR A 203 28.60 -24.47 23.20
CA THR A 203 29.98 -24.25 23.66
C THR A 203 29.99 -23.94 25.16
N LYS A 204 29.88 -24.97 26.00
CA LYS A 204 30.36 -24.87 27.39
C LYS A 204 31.89 -24.71 27.36
N LEU A 205 32.36 -23.48 27.12
CA LEU A 205 33.71 -23.06 27.48
C LEU A 205 33.67 -22.70 28.96
N SER A 206 34.08 -23.66 29.78
CA SER A 206 34.52 -23.45 31.16
C SER A 206 35.66 -22.42 31.15
N LEU A 207 35.43 -21.30 31.82
CA LEU A 207 36.48 -20.41 32.30
C LEU A 207 36.76 -20.78 33.75
#